data_AF-A0A3D9CB80-F1
#
_entry.id   AF-A0A3D9CB80-F1
#
_cell.length_a   1.000
_cell.length_b   1.000
_cell.length_c   1.000
_cell.angle_alpha   90.00
_cell.angle_beta   90.00
_cell.angle_gamma   90.00
#
_symmetry.space_group_name_H-M   'P 1'
#
loop_
_entity.id
_entity.type
_entity.pdbx_description
1 polymer ?
#
loop_
_entity_poly.entity_id
_entity_poly.type
_entity_poly.pdbx_seq_one_letter_code
_entity_poly.pdbx_strand_id
1 'polypeptide(L)'
;MKKIVLFSIFCFLSSNLSHAQIATNQQTVATITDENAFMDASSNFDISANSSNTLGKGLVYPRTNLTTWVFKTDNVDGINFPTGFDGMIVYNTGTGNTLTGANNPSTVSTVAPGFYYFSNPIAAGSTTGSAAVATGKWLPLGANPKVNIATAETTTNTAVNGNQVYAKRGTFTTSGTSTAPTAYSNQAAIASPGSLYRITIYQSGTNNVYSNSVYSYAADGSFVTGSPSMSVVYPAGTYNYTVEYTKTNN
;
A
#
# COMPACT_ATOMS: atom_id res chain seq x y z
N MET A 1 27.45 0.49 63.81
CA MET A 1 26.06 0.43 63.28
C MET A 1 25.73 1.57 62.31
N LYS A 2 25.91 2.86 62.64
CA LYS A 2 25.60 3.99 61.74
C LYS A 2 26.25 3.91 60.33
N LYS A 3 27.50 3.45 60.23
CA LYS A 3 28.23 3.30 58.94
C LYS A 3 27.67 2.20 58.04
N ILE A 4 27.12 1.12 58.61
CA ILE A 4 26.52 0.01 57.87
C ILE A 4 25.17 0.45 57.30
N VAL A 5 24.37 1.18 58.08
CA VAL A 5 23.08 1.74 57.62
C VAL A 5 23.30 2.72 56.46
N LEU A 6 24.33 3.56 56.53
CA LEU A 6 24.64 4.52 55.47
C LEU A 6 25.09 3.82 54.17
N PHE A 7 25.86 2.74 54.28
CA PHE A 7 26.29 1.93 53.14
C PHE A 7 25.11 1.20 52.47
N SER A 8 24.20 0.64 53.27
CA SER A 8 22.97 0.00 52.76
C SER A 8 22.05 0.99 52.03
N ILE A 9 21.93 2.23 52.51
CA ILE A 9 21.16 3.28 51.84
C ILE A 9 21.79 3.67 50.50
N PHE A 10 23.12 3.80 50.44
CA PHE A 10 23.84 4.12 49.21
C PHE A 10 23.69 3.04 48.13
N CYS A 11 23.71 1.75 48.51
CA CYS A 11 23.47 0.65 47.57
C CYS A 11 22.03 0.66 47.00
N PHE A 12 21.02 0.97 47.81
CA PHE A 12 19.63 1.08 47.33
C PHE A 12 19.38 2.30 46.44
N LEU A 13 20.14 3.39 46.61
CA LEU A 13 20.06 4.58 45.74
C LEU A 13 20.76 4.38 44.38
N SER A 14 21.65 3.39 44.27
CA SER A 14 22.39 3.09 43.04
C SER A 14 21.65 2.16 42.07
N SER A 15 20.52 1.56 42.47
CA SER A 15 19.70 0.71 41.61
C SER A 15 18.75 1.53 40.72
N ASN A 16 19.30 2.33 39.81
CA ASN A 16 18.51 2.88 38.71
C ASN A 16 18.39 1.77 37.65
N LEU A 17 17.16 1.33 37.38
CA LEU A 17 16.87 0.46 36.24
C LEU A 17 16.99 1.29 34.95
N SER A 18 18.18 1.33 34.35
CA SER A 18 18.36 1.88 33.01
C SER A 18 17.73 0.92 32.01
N HIS A 19 16.54 1.26 31.50
CA HIS A 19 15.97 0.56 30.36
C HIS A 19 16.67 1.10 29.11
N ALA A 20 17.39 0.24 28.38
CA ALA A 20 17.91 0.63 27.08
C ALA A 20 16.75 0.99 26.16
N GLN A 21 16.79 2.18 25.54
CA GLN A 21 15.76 2.63 24.60
C GLN A 21 15.79 1.82 23.30
N ILE A 22 16.92 1.18 22.99
CA ILE A 22 17.15 0.34 21.82
C ILE A 22 17.93 -0.89 22.28
N ALA A 23 17.42 -2.08 21.95
CA ALA A 23 18.15 -3.33 22.11
C ALA A 23 18.88 -3.64 20.80
N THR A 24 20.20 -3.77 20.87
CA THR A 24 21.05 -4.15 19.74
C THR A 24 21.65 -5.53 19.96
N ASN A 25 22.05 -6.19 18.87
CA ASN A 25 22.68 -7.50 18.98
C ASN A 25 24.15 -7.45 19.44
N GLN A 26 24.75 -6.25 19.53
CA GLN A 26 26.13 -5.98 19.93
C GLN A 26 26.21 -4.65 20.70
N GLN A 27 27.40 -4.28 21.18
CA GLN A 27 27.66 -2.98 21.82
C GLN A 27 27.29 -1.83 20.88
N THR A 28 26.55 -0.85 21.39
CA THR A 28 26.20 0.36 20.66
C THR A 28 27.36 1.35 20.64
N VAL A 29 27.52 2.04 19.51
CA VAL A 29 28.30 3.28 19.44
C VAL A 29 27.33 4.43 19.69
N ALA A 30 27.62 5.24 20.70
CA ALA A 30 26.66 6.25 21.17
C ALA A 30 26.52 7.46 20.23
N THR A 31 27.47 7.66 19.31
CA THR A 31 27.50 8.83 18.44
C THR A 31 28.09 8.49 17.07
N ILE A 32 27.45 8.99 16.02
CA ILE A 32 28.03 9.19 14.69
C ILE A 32 28.03 10.70 14.44
N THR A 33 29.21 11.31 14.40
CA THR A 33 29.36 12.78 14.41
C THR A 33 29.42 13.31 12.99
N ASP A 34 28.72 14.42 12.72
CA ASP A 34 28.73 15.14 11.44
C ASP A 34 28.32 14.32 10.20
N GLU A 35 27.50 13.29 10.40
CA GLU A 35 26.99 12.41 9.33
C GLU A 35 25.47 12.52 9.16
N ASN A 36 24.96 12.11 7.99
CA ASN A 36 23.54 12.22 7.65
C ASN A 36 22.66 11.16 8.31
N ALA A 37 23.22 9.99 8.64
CA ALA A 37 22.45 8.88 9.20
C ALA A 37 22.11 9.15 10.67
N PHE A 38 20.87 8.86 11.07
CA PHE A 38 20.48 8.86 12.49
C PHE A 38 20.91 7.55 13.19
N MET A 39 20.84 6.43 12.48
CA MET A 39 21.25 5.12 12.94
C MET A 39 22.04 4.45 11.82
N ASP A 40 23.33 4.19 12.05
CA ASP A 40 24.18 3.48 11.10
C ASP A 40 24.37 2.02 11.52
N ALA A 41 23.89 1.11 10.68
CA ALA A 41 24.08 -0.34 10.83
C ALA A 41 24.92 -0.93 9.68
N SER A 42 25.52 -0.10 8.81
CA SER A 42 26.26 -0.55 7.63
C SER A 42 27.50 -1.38 7.98
N SER A 43 28.20 -1.04 9.07
CA SER A 43 29.36 -1.78 9.59
C SER A 43 29.02 -3.17 10.15
N ASN A 44 27.73 -3.52 10.32
CA ASN A 44 27.31 -4.86 10.71
C ASN A 44 27.39 -5.90 9.57
N PHE A 45 27.70 -5.49 8.33
CA PHE A 45 28.22 -6.35 7.27
C PHE A 45 29.01 -5.52 6.26
N ASP A 46 30.30 -5.40 6.53
CA ASP A 46 31.30 -4.97 5.57
C ASP A 46 32.44 -5.98 5.69
N ILE A 47 32.87 -6.62 4.61
CA ILE A 47 33.96 -7.62 4.63
C ILE A 47 35.23 -7.03 5.30
N SER A 48 35.43 -5.72 5.23
CA SER A 48 36.54 -5.00 5.86
C SER A 48 36.35 -4.74 7.37
N ALA A 49 35.14 -4.89 7.92
CA ALA A 49 34.81 -4.62 9.33
C ALA A 49 34.23 -5.84 10.10
N ASN A 50 33.54 -6.76 9.42
CA ASN A 50 32.74 -7.85 10.02
C ASN A 50 32.36 -8.91 8.95
N SER A 51 32.61 -10.20 9.22
CA SER A 51 32.37 -11.31 8.26
C SER A 51 31.04 -12.06 8.42
N SER A 52 30.15 -11.68 9.33
CA SER A 52 28.89 -12.38 9.59
C SER A 52 27.73 -11.87 8.73
N ASN A 53 27.23 -12.73 7.85
CA ASN A 53 26.05 -12.43 7.01
C ASN A 53 24.71 -12.56 7.77
N THR A 54 24.69 -13.05 9.01
CA THR A 54 23.44 -13.42 9.70
C THR A 54 23.15 -12.59 10.96
N LEU A 55 24.18 -12.09 11.65
CA LEU A 55 24.01 -11.35 12.90
C LEU A 55 23.79 -9.86 12.65
N GLY A 56 22.92 -9.23 13.45
CA GLY A 56 22.71 -7.78 13.43
C GLY A 56 22.10 -7.24 12.14
N LYS A 57 21.18 -8.01 11.54
CA LYS A 57 20.51 -7.66 10.28
C LYS A 57 19.06 -7.28 10.53
N GLY A 58 18.60 -6.25 9.83
CA GLY A 58 17.20 -5.81 9.84
C GLY A 58 16.79 -5.01 11.07
N LEU A 59 15.58 -4.46 11.02
CA LEU A 59 14.94 -3.73 12.11
C LEU A 59 13.64 -4.46 12.48
N VAL A 60 13.46 -4.75 13.76
CA VAL A 60 12.22 -5.31 14.28
C VAL A 60 11.28 -4.16 14.64
N TYR A 61 10.13 -4.11 13.95
CA TYR A 61 9.13 -3.08 14.20
C TYR A 61 8.05 -3.57 15.16
N PRO A 62 7.43 -2.66 15.94
CA PRO A 62 6.26 -2.98 16.74
C PRO A 62 5.14 -3.58 15.90
N ARG A 63 4.54 -4.66 16.41
CA ARG A 63 3.35 -5.27 15.84
C ARG A 63 2.11 -4.61 16.42
N THR A 64 1.12 -4.32 15.59
CA THR A 64 -0.16 -3.74 16.04
C THR A 64 -1.32 -4.27 15.20
N ASN A 65 -2.53 -4.15 15.72
CA ASN A 65 -3.74 -4.33 14.92
C ASN A 65 -4.34 -2.95 14.61
N LEU A 66 -4.20 -2.49 13.36
CA LEU A 66 -4.69 -1.18 12.93
C LEU A 66 -6.22 -1.07 12.90
N THR A 67 -6.96 -2.18 12.92
CA THR A 67 -8.43 -2.14 12.99
C THR A 67 -8.96 -1.81 14.40
N THR A 68 -8.09 -1.87 15.41
CA THR A 68 -8.39 -1.53 16.81
C THR A 68 -7.42 -0.50 17.40
N TRP A 69 -6.50 0.03 16.57
CA TRP A 69 -5.47 0.97 17.00
C TRP A 69 -6.06 2.35 17.31
N VAL A 70 -5.56 2.98 18.37
CA VAL A 70 -5.88 4.37 18.74
C VAL A 70 -4.57 5.09 19.07
N PHE A 71 -4.39 6.31 18.57
CA PHE A 71 -3.20 7.09 18.94
C PHE A 71 -3.29 7.58 20.38
N LYS A 72 -2.16 7.58 21.08
CA LYS A 72 -2.02 8.31 22.34
C LYS A 72 -1.55 9.73 22.02
N THR A 73 -2.46 10.69 22.11
CA THR A 73 -2.22 12.06 21.65
C THR A 73 -1.91 13.05 22.77
N ASP A 74 -1.95 12.63 24.03
CA ASP A 74 -1.73 13.47 25.22
C ASP A 74 -0.41 14.26 25.19
N ASN A 75 0.64 13.65 24.61
CA ASN A 75 1.98 14.25 24.53
C ASN A 75 2.27 14.90 23.17
N VAL A 76 1.29 14.95 22.26
CA VAL A 76 1.43 15.64 20.97
C VAL A 76 1.20 17.13 21.21
N ASP A 77 2.20 17.78 21.79
CA ASP A 77 2.17 19.16 22.27
C ASP A 77 2.88 20.16 21.34
N GLY A 78 3.35 19.68 20.17
CA GLY A 78 4.14 20.46 19.23
C GLY A 78 5.64 20.50 19.55
N ILE A 79 6.10 19.84 20.62
CA ILE A 79 7.51 19.77 21.05
C ILE A 79 8.00 18.31 21.07
N ASN A 80 7.31 17.43 21.79
CA ASN A 80 7.72 16.03 21.98
C ASN A 80 7.37 15.15 20.76
N PHE A 81 6.29 15.50 20.06
CA PHE A 81 5.89 14.86 18.79
C PHE A 81 5.45 15.95 17.80
N PRO A 82 6.36 16.81 17.34
CA PRO A 82 6.01 18.00 16.58
C PRO A 82 5.33 17.64 15.25
N THR A 83 5.59 16.46 14.69
CA THR A 83 5.01 15.99 13.42
C THR A 83 3.77 15.09 13.61
N GLY A 84 3.24 14.95 14.83
CA GLY A 84 2.04 14.15 15.07
C GLY A 84 2.15 12.71 14.55
N PHE A 85 3.30 12.08 14.78
CA PHE A 85 3.63 10.72 14.33
C PHE A 85 3.81 10.52 12.81
N ASP A 86 3.95 11.59 12.02
CA ASP A 86 4.25 11.45 10.58
C ASP A 86 5.52 10.61 10.36
N GLY A 87 5.42 9.63 9.46
CA GLY A 87 6.47 8.66 9.16
C GLY A 87 6.57 7.47 10.12
N MET A 88 5.70 7.35 11.13
CA MET A 88 5.70 6.20 12.04
C MET A 88 5.47 4.88 11.30
N ILE A 89 6.36 3.90 11.45
CA ILE A 89 6.26 2.57 10.82
C ILE A 89 5.86 1.51 11.84
N VAL A 90 4.92 0.64 11.44
CA VAL A 90 4.48 -0.53 12.22
C VAL A 90 4.28 -1.75 11.32
N TYR A 91 4.29 -2.94 11.92
CA TYR A 91 3.79 -4.14 11.27
C TYR A 91 2.33 -4.39 11.70
N ASN A 92 1.39 -4.21 10.79
CA ASN A 92 -0.02 -4.48 11.02
C ASN A 92 -0.30 -6.00 10.96
N THR A 93 -1.12 -6.50 11.88
CA THR A 93 -1.58 -7.89 11.93
C THR A 93 -3.05 -8.08 11.58
N GLY A 94 -3.84 -7.00 11.54
CA GLY A 94 -5.27 -7.06 11.26
C GLY A 94 -5.63 -6.98 9.78
N THR A 95 -6.85 -7.37 9.45
CA THR A 95 -7.47 -7.19 8.13
C THR A 95 -8.79 -6.45 8.29
N GLY A 96 -9.05 -5.45 7.45
CA GLY A 96 -10.29 -4.68 7.46
C GLY A 96 -10.08 -3.18 7.44
N ASN A 97 -10.99 -2.43 8.05
CA ASN A 97 -10.95 -0.98 8.09
C ASN A 97 -10.32 -0.48 9.40
N THR A 98 -9.54 0.60 9.33
CA THR A 98 -9.04 1.30 10.52
C THR A 98 -10.17 2.01 11.27
N LEU A 99 -9.98 2.24 12.57
CA LEU A 99 -10.84 3.14 13.35
C LEU A 99 -10.76 4.58 12.81
N THR A 100 -11.82 5.35 13.02
CA THR A 100 -11.90 6.78 12.67
C THR A 100 -12.41 7.61 13.85
N GLY A 101 -12.03 8.89 13.89
CA GLY A 101 -12.48 9.85 14.91
C GLY A 101 -11.77 9.73 16.26
N ALA A 102 -12.13 10.61 17.20
CA ALA A 102 -11.53 10.79 18.53
C ALA A 102 -10.00 10.98 18.53
N ASN A 103 -9.22 9.90 18.43
CA ASN A 103 -7.75 9.89 18.39
C ASN A 103 -7.22 9.12 17.17
N ASN A 104 -7.98 9.14 16.08
CA ASN A 104 -7.66 8.48 14.82
C ASN A 104 -7.96 9.42 13.64
N PRO A 105 -7.40 9.10 12.46
CA PRO A 105 -7.79 9.72 11.20
C PRO A 105 -9.30 9.87 11.01
N SER A 106 -9.71 10.95 10.36
CA SER A 106 -11.10 11.15 9.95
C SER A 106 -11.47 10.27 8.75
N THR A 107 -10.47 9.80 7.99
CA THR A 107 -10.65 8.95 6.81
C THR A 107 -10.26 7.51 7.10
N VAL A 108 -11.10 6.57 6.66
CA VAL A 108 -10.83 5.13 6.77
C VAL A 108 -9.67 4.71 5.86
N SER A 109 -8.82 3.80 6.35
CA SER A 109 -7.84 3.08 5.56
C SER A 109 -8.19 1.59 5.56
N THR A 110 -8.17 0.94 4.39
CA THR A 110 -8.31 -0.52 4.30
C THR A 110 -6.93 -1.16 4.45
N VAL A 111 -6.81 -2.09 5.39
CA VAL A 111 -5.55 -2.69 5.80
C VAL A 111 -5.60 -4.22 5.74
N ALA A 112 -4.43 -4.82 5.54
CA ALA A 112 -4.16 -6.25 5.62
C ALA A 112 -2.83 -6.46 6.36
N PRO A 113 -2.45 -7.69 6.74
CA PRO A 113 -1.17 -7.92 7.40
C PRO A 113 0.02 -7.44 6.55
N GLY A 114 0.92 -6.66 7.14
CA GLY A 114 2.07 -6.08 6.43
C GLY A 114 2.64 -4.83 7.10
N PHE A 115 3.69 -4.25 6.51
CA PHE A 115 4.25 -2.98 6.99
C PHE A 115 3.39 -1.80 6.54
N TYR A 116 3.17 -0.86 7.45
CA TYR A 116 2.47 0.39 7.19
C TYR A 116 3.26 1.55 7.76
N TYR A 117 3.18 2.70 7.10
CA TYR A 117 3.60 3.97 7.69
C TYR A 117 2.40 4.91 7.85
N PHE A 118 2.44 5.75 8.88
CA PHE A 118 1.46 6.81 9.07
C PHE A 118 1.90 8.03 8.26
N SER A 119 1.13 8.36 7.22
CA SER A 119 1.33 9.57 6.42
C SER A 119 0.47 10.68 6.99
N ASN A 120 1.10 11.72 7.49
CA ASN A 120 0.42 12.83 8.15
C ASN A 120 1.15 14.14 7.85
N PRO A 121 0.92 14.74 6.66
CA PRO A 121 1.69 15.89 6.18
C PRO A 121 1.27 17.21 6.88
N ILE A 122 1.27 17.21 8.21
CA ILE A 122 1.12 18.41 9.03
C ILE A 122 2.46 19.11 9.16
N ALA A 123 2.43 20.44 9.26
CA ALA A 123 3.64 21.19 9.57
C ALA A 123 4.04 20.93 11.04
N ALA A 124 5.34 20.80 11.29
CA ALA A 124 5.86 20.56 12.64
C ALA A 124 5.36 21.65 13.61
N GLY A 125 4.75 21.24 14.73
CA GLY A 125 4.21 22.12 15.76
C GLY A 125 2.90 22.84 15.39
N SER A 126 2.31 22.57 14.22
CA SER A 126 1.12 23.31 13.76
C SER A 126 -0.18 22.88 14.43
N THR A 127 -0.24 21.68 14.99
CA THR A 127 -1.45 21.07 15.54
C THR A 127 -1.10 20.17 16.73
N THR A 128 -1.96 20.12 17.75
CA THR A 128 -1.73 19.34 18.98
C THR A 128 -2.87 18.36 19.27
N GLY A 129 -2.61 17.42 20.17
CA GLY A 129 -3.59 16.43 20.63
C GLY A 129 -4.19 15.62 19.47
N SER A 130 -5.48 15.32 19.60
CA SER A 130 -6.27 14.56 18.62
C SER A 130 -6.26 15.17 17.21
N ALA A 131 -6.26 16.50 17.12
CA ALA A 131 -6.30 17.20 15.84
C ALA A 131 -5.02 16.94 15.02
N ALA A 132 -3.89 16.67 15.68
CA ALA A 132 -2.62 16.41 15.03
C ALA A 132 -2.61 15.10 14.21
N VAL A 133 -3.52 14.16 14.46
CA VAL A 133 -3.60 12.89 13.70
C VAL A 133 -4.84 12.80 12.81
N ALA A 134 -5.77 13.76 12.91
CA ALA A 134 -7.09 13.70 12.29
C ALA A 134 -7.05 13.70 10.76
N THR A 135 -6.01 14.29 10.16
CA THR A 135 -5.80 14.38 8.70
C THR A 135 -4.89 13.30 8.14
N GLY A 136 -4.25 12.50 9.01
CA GLY A 136 -3.32 11.47 8.58
C GLY A 136 -4.02 10.23 8.01
N LYS A 137 -3.24 9.30 7.45
CA LYS A 137 -3.73 8.02 6.93
C LYS A 137 -2.66 6.94 7.01
N TRP A 138 -3.09 5.70 7.18
CA TRP A 138 -2.19 4.54 7.14
C TRP A 138 -1.99 4.10 5.69
N LEU A 139 -0.73 4.06 5.25
CA LEU A 139 -0.35 3.63 3.92
C LEU A 139 0.53 2.38 3.99
N PRO A 140 0.31 1.38 3.11
CA PRO A 140 1.16 0.20 3.07
C PRO A 140 2.57 0.60 2.62
N LEU A 141 3.58 0.09 3.33
CA LEU A 141 4.97 0.22 2.97
C LEU A 141 5.36 -1.00 2.12
N GLY A 142 5.47 -0.79 0.80
CA GLY A 142 5.84 -1.85 -0.15
C GLY A 142 4.67 -2.70 -0.66
N ALA A 143 3.55 -2.07 -1.04
CA ALA A 143 2.49 -2.78 -1.75
C ALA A 143 3.03 -3.39 -3.07
N ASN A 144 2.60 -4.61 -3.41
CA ASN A 144 2.95 -5.22 -4.68
C ASN A 144 2.34 -4.37 -5.82
N PRO A 145 3.15 -3.71 -6.67
CA PRO A 145 2.61 -2.87 -7.74
C PRO A 145 1.93 -3.71 -8.84
N LYS A 146 2.01 -5.04 -8.77
CA LYS A 146 1.34 -5.94 -9.70
C LYS A 146 -0.17 -5.88 -9.51
N VAL A 147 -0.84 -5.34 -10.52
CA VAL A 147 -2.29 -5.49 -10.69
C VAL A 147 -2.55 -6.84 -11.35
N ASN A 148 -3.31 -7.72 -10.70
CA ASN A 148 -3.78 -8.97 -11.29
C ASN A 148 -5.22 -8.80 -11.78
N ILE A 149 -5.40 -8.70 -13.09
CA ILE A 149 -6.73 -8.49 -13.68
C ILE A 149 -7.43 -9.85 -13.82
N ALA A 150 -8.45 -10.04 -13.00
CA ALA A 150 -9.25 -11.27 -12.95
C ALA A 150 -10.67 -11.05 -13.52
N THR A 151 -11.54 -12.05 -13.36
CA THR A 151 -12.95 -11.95 -13.78
C THR A 151 -13.78 -11.02 -12.89
N ALA A 152 -13.37 -10.83 -11.63
CA ALA A 152 -13.89 -9.77 -10.78
C ALA A 152 -13.24 -8.43 -11.13
N GLU A 153 -14.01 -7.35 -10.98
CA GLU A 153 -13.48 -6.00 -11.16
C GLU A 153 -12.28 -5.76 -10.23
N THR A 154 -11.20 -5.23 -10.81
CA THR A 154 -9.94 -4.95 -10.13
C THR A 154 -9.61 -3.47 -10.26
N THR A 155 -9.32 -2.79 -9.16
CA THR A 155 -8.78 -1.42 -9.17
C THR A 155 -7.35 -1.44 -9.70
N THR A 156 -7.04 -0.60 -10.70
CA THR A 156 -5.68 -0.51 -11.27
C THR A 156 -4.84 0.57 -10.60
N ASN A 157 -3.56 0.62 -10.93
CA ASN A 157 -2.67 1.73 -10.54
C ASN A 157 -2.74 2.92 -11.51
N THR A 158 -3.73 2.94 -12.41
CA THR A 158 -3.92 3.99 -13.42
C THR A 158 -5.08 4.89 -13.02
N ALA A 159 -4.88 6.19 -13.15
CA ALA A 159 -5.95 7.19 -13.12
C ALA A 159 -5.85 8.08 -14.37
N VAL A 160 -6.99 8.50 -14.90
CA VAL A 160 -7.08 9.37 -16.08
C VAL A 160 -7.89 10.59 -15.70
N ASN A 161 -7.26 11.77 -15.75
CA ASN A 161 -7.88 13.04 -15.36
C ASN A 161 -8.56 12.98 -13.97
N GLY A 162 -7.89 12.33 -13.00
CA GLY A 162 -8.40 12.13 -11.64
C GLY A 162 -9.41 10.98 -11.47
N ASN A 163 -9.91 10.39 -12.56
CA ASN A 163 -10.82 9.24 -12.49
C ASN A 163 -10.06 7.93 -12.37
N GLN A 164 -10.45 7.09 -11.41
CA GLN A 164 -9.89 5.76 -11.20
C GLN A 164 -10.20 4.83 -12.39
N VAL A 165 -9.17 4.15 -12.91
CA VAL A 165 -9.35 3.08 -13.92
C VAL A 165 -9.53 1.74 -13.21
N TYR A 166 -10.60 1.03 -13.56
CA TYR A 166 -10.92 -0.33 -13.16
C TYR A 166 -10.65 -1.29 -14.32
N ALA A 167 -10.40 -2.56 -14.03
CA ALA A 167 -10.15 -3.58 -15.03
C ALA A 167 -10.93 -4.86 -14.76
N LYS A 168 -11.32 -5.55 -15.83
CA LYS A 168 -11.99 -6.85 -15.75
C LYS A 168 -11.56 -7.73 -16.93
N ARG A 169 -11.39 -9.03 -16.69
CA ARG A 169 -11.10 -10.04 -17.70
C ARG A 169 -12.36 -10.81 -18.05
N GLY A 170 -12.59 -11.03 -19.34
CA GLY A 170 -13.71 -11.81 -19.85
C GLY A 170 -13.31 -12.68 -21.04
N THR A 171 -14.29 -13.39 -21.58
CA THR A 171 -14.14 -14.11 -22.84
C THR A 171 -15.30 -13.81 -23.79
N PHE A 172 -15.07 -13.96 -25.09
CA PHE A 172 -16.12 -13.90 -26.10
C PHE A 172 -15.92 -15.00 -27.14
N THR A 173 -17.01 -15.43 -27.76
CA THR A 173 -17.01 -16.43 -28.84
C THR A 173 -17.38 -15.77 -30.16
N THR A 174 -16.73 -16.20 -31.25
CA THR A 174 -17.01 -15.72 -32.61
C THR A 174 -17.37 -16.88 -33.53
N SER A 175 -18.15 -16.60 -34.58
CA SER A 175 -18.61 -17.61 -35.55
C SER A 175 -17.66 -17.82 -36.73
N GLY A 176 -16.63 -16.99 -36.91
CA GLY A 176 -15.81 -16.98 -38.13
C GLY A 176 -16.46 -16.28 -39.34
N THR A 177 -17.69 -15.78 -39.20
CA THR A 177 -18.48 -15.20 -40.31
C THR A 177 -19.05 -13.81 -40.02
N SER A 178 -18.91 -13.33 -38.78
CA SER A 178 -19.44 -12.04 -38.31
C SER A 178 -18.37 -11.29 -37.50
N THR A 179 -18.45 -9.97 -37.53
CA THR A 179 -17.64 -9.05 -36.72
C THR A 179 -18.22 -8.86 -35.31
N ALA A 180 -19.47 -9.27 -35.09
CA ALA A 180 -20.08 -9.29 -33.77
C ALA A 180 -19.86 -10.67 -33.12
N PRO A 181 -19.30 -10.73 -31.89
CA PRO A 181 -19.28 -11.94 -31.09
C PRO A 181 -20.69 -12.51 -30.86
N THR A 182 -20.78 -13.84 -30.77
CA THR A 182 -22.04 -14.56 -30.58
C THR A 182 -22.38 -14.79 -29.10
N ALA A 183 -21.38 -14.75 -28.22
CA ALA A 183 -21.55 -14.93 -26.79
C ALA A 183 -20.42 -14.25 -26.00
N TYR A 184 -20.71 -13.89 -24.75
CA TYR A 184 -19.76 -13.30 -23.80
C TYR A 184 -19.79 -14.03 -22.46
N SER A 185 -18.67 -14.08 -21.78
CA SER A 185 -18.56 -14.48 -20.37
C SER A 185 -17.78 -13.42 -19.58
N ASN A 186 -18.27 -13.11 -18.37
CA ASN A 186 -17.73 -12.06 -17.51
C ASN A 186 -17.63 -10.68 -18.20
N GLN A 187 -18.63 -10.35 -19.02
CA GLN A 187 -18.72 -9.07 -19.71
C GLN A 187 -18.58 -7.88 -18.75
N ALA A 188 -17.88 -6.85 -19.21
CA ALA A 188 -17.69 -5.61 -18.46
C ALA A 188 -18.70 -4.56 -18.94
N ALA A 189 -19.86 -4.46 -18.30
CA ALA A 189 -20.78 -3.37 -18.59
C ALA A 189 -20.20 -2.04 -18.09
N ILE A 190 -20.20 -1.03 -18.95
CA ILE A 190 -19.74 0.33 -18.65
C ILE A 190 -20.96 1.24 -18.74
N ALA A 191 -21.66 1.40 -17.61
CA ALA A 191 -22.80 2.30 -17.54
C ALA A 191 -22.36 3.76 -17.65
N SER A 192 -23.20 4.62 -18.23
CA SER A 192 -23.01 6.08 -18.17
C SER A 192 -23.02 6.53 -16.70
N PRO A 193 -22.12 7.43 -16.26
CA PRO A 193 -21.21 8.25 -17.07
C PRO A 193 -19.80 7.65 -17.14
N GLY A 194 -19.62 6.33 -17.29
CA GLY A 194 -18.30 5.71 -17.49
C GLY A 194 -17.82 5.76 -18.94
N SER A 195 -16.54 5.42 -19.15
CA SER A 195 -15.93 5.31 -20.47
C SER A 195 -14.99 4.12 -20.57
N LEU A 196 -14.92 3.53 -21.76
CA LEU A 196 -13.86 2.60 -22.12
C LEU A 196 -12.52 3.34 -22.15
N TYR A 197 -11.54 2.86 -21.39
CA TYR A 197 -10.16 3.36 -21.43
C TYR A 197 -9.31 2.53 -22.38
N ARG A 198 -9.39 1.19 -22.28
CA ARG A 198 -8.66 0.27 -23.15
C ARG A 198 -9.36 -1.08 -23.23
N ILE A 199 -9.27 -1.74 -24.38
CA ILE A 199 -9.57 -3.16 -24.50
C ILE A 199 -8.35 -3.88 -25.08
N THR A 200 -7.98 -5.00 -24.51
CA THR A 200 -6.93 -5.88 -25.05
C THR A 200 -7.54 -7.24 -25.32
N ILE A 201 -7.53 -7.67 -26.57
CA ILE A 201 -7.99 -9.00 -26.99
C ILE A 201 -6.76 -9.87 -27.23
N TYR A 202 -6.78 -11.09 -26.69
CA TYR A 202 -5.70 -12.05 -26.83
C TYR A 202 -6.07 -13.12 -27.86
N GLN A 203 -5.07 -13.63 -28.57
CA GLN A 203 -5.24 -14.73 -29.50
C GLN A 203 -5.74 -15.97 -28.74
N SER A 204 -6.74 -16.66 -29.30
CA SER A 204 -7.33 -17.86 -28.71
C SER A 204 -6.27 -18.85 -28.22
N GLY A 205 -6.45 -19.35 -26.99
CA GLY A 205 -5.54 -20.33 -26.37
C GLY A 205 -4.17 -19.79 -25.97
N THR A 206 -3.87 -18.51 -26.16
CA THR A 206 -2.59 -17.90 -25.79
C THR A 206 -2.78 -16.62 -24.98
N ASN A 207 -1.67 -16.01 -24.55
CA ASN A 207 -1.63 -14.66 -23.98
C ASN A 207 -1.01 -13.64 -24.96
N ASN A 208 -0.86 -13.99 -26.23
CA ASN A 208 -0.40 -13.05 -27.25
C ASN A 208 -1.49 -12.02 -27.52
N VAL A 209 -1.13 -10.74 -27.52
CA VAL A 209 -2.06 -9.67 -27.89
C VAL A 209 -2.40 -9.81 -29.37
N TYR A 210 -3.69 -9.91 -29.66
CA TYR A 210 -4.23 -10.02 -31.01
C TYR A 210 -4.78 -8.69 -31.52
N SER A 211 -5.45 -7.93 -30.65
CA SER A 211 -5.88 -6.56 -30.91
C SER A 211 -5.94 -5.75 -29.61
N ASN A 212 -5.76 -4.43 -29.71
CA ASN A 212 -5.95 -3.48 -28.61
C ASN A 212 -7.08 -2.47 -28.88
N SER A 213 -7.93 -2.76 -29.87
CA SER A 213 -9.05 -1.91 -30.27
C SER A 213 -10.25 -2.76 -30.70
N VAL A 214 -11.40 -2.09 -30.68
CA VAL A 214 -12.68 -2.55 -31.22
C VAL A 214 -13.24 -1.44 -32.12
N TYR A 215 -14.08 -1.80 -33.08
CA TYR A 215 -14.78 -0.82 -33.92
C TYR A 215 -15.79 -0.02 -33.10
N SER A 216 -16.54 -0.70 -32.23
CA SER A 216 -17.51 -0.10 -31.32
C SER A 216 -17.60 -0.87 -30.02
N TYR A 217 -17.99 -0.19 -28.95
CA TYR A 217 -18.22 -0.76 -27.62
C TYR A 217 -19.51 -0.17 -27.05
N ALA A 218 -20.44 -1.01 -26.61
CA ALA A 218 -21.73 -0.62 -26.07
C ALA A 218 -21.72 -0.62 -24.53
N ALA A 219 -22.70 0.06 -23.92
CA ALA A 219 -22.77 0.21 -22.46
C ALA A 219 -23.00 -1.12 -21.72
N ASP A 220 -23.63 -2.10 -22.36
CA ASP A 220 -23.78 -3.47 -21.83
C ASP A 220 -22.47 -4.28 -21.87
N GLY A 221 -21.43 -3.73 -22.50
CA GLY A 221 -20.12 -4.35 -22.69
C GLY A 221 -20.01 -5.18 -23.96
N SER A 222 -21.02 -5.16 -24.83
CA SER A 222 -20.93 -5.80 -26.16
C SER A 222 -20.07 -4.94 -27.08
N PHE A 223 -19.42 -5.56 -28.06
CA PHE A 223 -18.49 -4.84 -28.93
C PHE A 223 -18.35 -5.50 -30.30
N VAL A 224 -17.98 -4.71 -31.29
CA VAL A 224 -17.70 -5.17 -32.66
C VAL A 224 -16.19 -5.22 -32.87
N THR A 225 -15.68 -6.36 -33.34
CA THR A 225 -14.23 -6.54 -33.54
C THR A 225 -13.70 -5.74 -34.73
N GLY A 226 -12.47 -5.24 -34.59
CA GLY A 226 -11.82 -4.41 -35.59
C GLY A 226 -11.19 -3.16 -34.96
N SER A 227 -10.92 -2.15 -35.76
CA SER A 227 -10.51 -0.81 -35.35
C SER A 227 -11.50 0.22 -35.89
N PRO A 228 -11.50 1.48 -35.42
CA PRO A 228 -12.48 2.49 -35.86
C PRO A 228 -12.60 2.69 -37.38
N SER A 229 -11.58 2.32 -38.15
CA SER A 229 -11.57 2.43 -39.61
C SER A 229 -11.77 1.09 -40.35
N MET A 230 -11.83 -0.05 -39.65
CA MET A 230 -11.94 -1.37 -40.27
C MET A 230 -12.55 -2.40 -39.33
N SER A 231 -13.70 -2.97 -39.70
CA SER A 231 -14.26 -4.13 -39.01
C SER A 231 -13.52 -5.40 -39.47
N VAL A 232 -13.20 -6.29 -38.53
CA VAL A 232 -12.43 -7.52 -38.80
C VAL A 232 -13.21 -8.73 -38.30
N VAL A 233 -13.47 -9.69 -39.18
CA VAL A 233 -14.07 -10.98 -38.80
C VAL A 233 -12.98 -11.87 -38.22
N TYR A 234 -13.14 -12.26 -36.95
CA TYR A 234 -12.18 -13.12 -36.29
C TYR A 234 -12.49 -14.59 -36.63
N PRO A 235 -11.47 -15.47 -36.76
CA PRO A 235 -11.69 -16.90 -36.92
C PRO A 235 -12.55 -17.47 -35.79
N ALA A 236 -13.38 -18.47 -36.11
CA ALA A 236 -14.25 -19.10 -35.13
C ALA A 236 -13.45 -19.61 -33.92
N GLY A 237 -13.93 -19.28 -32.72
CA GLY A 237 -13.25 -19.65 -31.48
C GLY A 237 -13.60 -18.74 -30.31
N THR A 238 -12.99 -19.04 -29.16
CA THR A 238 -13.15 -18.28 -27.92
C THR A 238 -11.89 -17.51 -27.60
N TYR A 239 -12.03 -16.21 -27.39
CA TYR A 239 -10.94 -15.28 -27.17
C TYR A 239 -11.02 -14.73 -25.75
N ASN A 240 -9.87 -14.60 -25.10
CA ASN A 240 -9.77 -13.86 -23.85
C ASN A 240 -9.66 -12.37 -24.17
N TYR A 241 -10.18 -11.54 -23.28
CA TYR A 241 -9.94 -10.11 -23.36
C TYR A 241 -9.90 -9.48 -21.97
N THR A 242 -9.26 -8.32 -21.90
CA THR A 242 -9.23 -7.44 -20.74
C THR A 242 -9.84 -6.11 -21.14
N VAL A 243 -10.80 -5.62 -20.36
CA VAL A 243 -11.34 -4.26 -20.49
C VAL A 243 -10.87 -3.45 -19.29
N GLU A 244 -10.39 -2.25 -19.56
CA GLU A 244 -10.10 -1.21 -18.59
C GLU A 244 -11.02 -0.01 -18.85
N TYR A 245 -11.60 0.55 -17.79
CA TYR A 245 -12.65 1.56 -17.88
C TYR A 245 -12.69 2.47 -16.67
N THR A 246 -13.29 3.65 -16.84
CA THR A 246 -13.67 4.54 -15.74
C THR A 246 -15.15 4.37 -15.43
N LYS A 247 -15.56 4.59 -14.18
CA LYS A 247 -16.98 4.63 -13.78
C LYS A 247 -17.59 6.03 -13.89
N THR A 248 -16.74 7.02 -14.07
CA THR A 248 -17.07 8.43 -14.22
C THR A 248 -16.29 9.01 -15.39
N ASN A 249 -16.87 10.00 -16.05
CA ASN A 249 -16.29 10.78 -17.13
C ASN A 249 -16.08 12.19 -16.59
N ASN A 250 -14.94 12.78 -16.94
CA ASN A 250 -14.77 14.23 -16.94
C ASN A 250 -14.82 14.67 -18.40
#